data_AF-A0A060R7S2-F1
#
_entry.id   AF-A0A060R7S2-F1
#
_cell.length_a   1.000
_cell.length_b   1.000
_cell.length_c   1.000
_cell.angle_alpha   90.00
_cell.angle_beta   90.00
_cell.angle_gamma   90.00
#
_symmetry.space_group_name_H-M   'P 1'
#
loop_
_entity.id
_entity.type
_entity.pdbx_description
1 polymer ?
#
loop_
_entity_poly.entity_id
_entity_poly.type
_entity_poly.pdbx_seq_one_letter_code
_entity_poly.pdbx_strand_id
1 'polypeptide(L)'
;MKKLQLILLLLTTVADLTAQVRAAKVTGADVFYKNGAILKSVATQSLYYRPQQEGRRQSSTPQEFTYVDFAKMKYYQMTVVKGDTIAVEIPFEYDKNLTVTGSEKLNGWDCKVARTSVNSNSIEIWYTEYLDYKGTPMPAWGVPRGLVVKIIRNGNTMFEAERIDQTAFGKNLLPESFGKIVDEAEYRWAINNAGVQEIVIFNNDKIGFTGAVAPDNFDEEEKLYSVGGGTVILKKVKLPENTDRNSIFAEVSQYAVGDAYDRTGSIFVIPVGKEKSFLNAIQSLKNVPAFVSDSLTFPALISTANYDVPVELMRFFTTFGVRGYNHIKVKGQNWADSVIYKTDVTHLAPLLKGEAWIGAYIGNWDSRGHNLSLKLKYHPGGRANSQKVIIPLFNTLNILEQAGQSYPTFFDRDSLRVSFDITSDLRNVQMVYITTGHGGWGGGDEFNQKLNTIYLDSRKVFSFIPWREDCASYRNLNPASGNFNNGTSSSDLSRSNWCPGTVTNPVYIPIGDLKKGEHTVSVQIPLGKPEGGSFSYWCISGFLIGEK
;
A
#
# COMPACT_ATOMS: atom_id res chain seq x y z
N MET A 1 18.98 -89.88 22.05
CA MET A 1 18.73 -89.02 20.87
C MET A 1 17.25 -88.65 20.65
N LYS A 2 16.48 -88.28 21.69
CA LYS A 2 15.10 -87.75 21.50
C LYS A 2 14.75 -86.51 22.35
N LYS A 3 15.67 -86.00 23.18
CA LYS A 3 15.46 -84.77 23.99
C LYS A 3 16.14 -83.51 23.42
N LEU A 4 17.06 -83.65 22.45
CA LEU A 4 17.76 -82.50 21.87
C LEU A 4 17.06 -81.89 20.64
N GLN A 5 16.21 -82.66 19.94
CA GLN A 5 15.44 -82.18 18.79
C GLN A 5 14.18 -81.39 19.17
N LEU A 6 13.67 -81.54 20.39
CA LEU A 6 12.45 -80.84 20.83
C LEU A 6 12.71 -79.41 21.33
N ILE A 7 13.94 -79.12 21.78
CA ILE A 7 14.34 -77.77 22.23
C ILE A 7 14.67 -76.87 21.03
N LEU A 8 15.19 -77.43 19.93
CA LEU A 8 15.49 -76.67 18.72
C LEU A 8 14.22 -76.25 17.96
N LEU A 9 13.13 -77.01 18.07
CA LEU A 9 11.84 -76.69 17.41
C LEU A 9 10.99 -75.65 18.17
N LEU A 10 11.19 -75.52 19.49
CA LEU A 10 10.54 -74.48 20.30
C LEU A 10 11.27 -73.13 20.21
N LEU A 11 12.59 -73.13 20.00
CA LEU A 11 13.36 -71.88 19.83
C LEU A 11 13.14 -71.22 18.45
N THR A 12 12.86 -72.00 17.40
CA THR A 12 12.53 -71.45 16.08
C THR A 12 11.13 -70.85 16.03
N THR A 13 10.16 -71.43 16.74
CA THR A 13 8.77 -70.94 16.74
C THR A 13 8.54 -69.69 17.61
N VAL A 14 9.34 -69.50 18.67
CA VAL A 14 9.31 -68.27 19.48
C VAL A 14 10.12 -67.13 18.85
N ALA A 15 11.19 -67.45 18.09
CA ALA A 15 11.90 -66.47 17.27
C ALA A 15 11.04 -65.97 16.09
N ASP A 16 10.24 -66.84 15.47
CA ASP A 16 9.31 -66.45 14.41
C ASP A 16 8.10 -65.65 14.94
N LEU A 17 7.58 -65.95 16.14
CA LEU A 17 6.50 -65.13 16.73
C LEU A 17 6.98 -63.75 17.22
N THR A 18 8.24 -63.62 17.66
CA THR A 18 8.81 -62.31 18.04
C THR A 18 9.26 -61.49 16.83
N ALA A 19 9.58 -62.13 15.70
CA ALA A 19 9.82 -61.46 14.42
C ALA A 19 8.51 -61.07 13.69
N GLN A 20 7.46 -61.89 13.76
CA GLN A 20 6.15 -61.60 13.14
C GLN A 20 5.31 -60.55 13.88
N VAL A 21 5.66 -60.19 15.11
CA VAL A 21 5.04 -59.06 15.84
C VAL A 21 5.84 -57.75 15.66
N ARG A 22 6.93 -57.74 14.88
CA ARG A 22 7.80 -56.56 14.65
C ARG A 22 7.90 -56.04 13.22
N ALA A 23 7.01 -56.45 12.32
CA ALA A 23 6.87 -55.84 10.99
C ALA A 23 5.45 -55.34 10.78
N ALA A 24 5.00 -54.36 11.59
CA ALA A 24 4.11 -53.37 11.02
C ALA A 24 4.89 -52.78 9.84
N LYS A 25 4.50 -53.12 8.59
CA LYS A 25 5.12 -52.56 7.38
C LYS A 25 5.16 -51.05 7.57
N VAL A 26 6.34 -50.51 7.90
CA VAL A 26 6.56 -49.06 7.88
C VAL A 26 6.23 -48.63 6.46
N THR A 27 5.31 -47.67 6.32
CA THR A 27 4.82 -47.20 5.01
C THR A 27 5.18 -45.75 4.73
N GLY A 28 5.85 -45.07 5.67
CA GLY A 28 6.36 -43.72 5.48
C GLY A 28 7.34 -43.25 6.56
N ALA A 29 7.69 -41.97 6.48
CA ALA A 29 8.50 -41.27 7.48
C ALA A 29 7.98 -39.86 7.77
N ASP A 30 8.10 -39.43 9.03
CA ASP A 30 7.97 -38.04 9.47
C ASP A 30 9.37 -37.45 9.72
N VAL A 31 9.74 -36.39 9.02
CA VAL A 31 10.98 -35.63 9.24
C VAL A 31 10.66 -34.37 10.03
N PHE A 32 11.30 -34.23 11.19
CA PHE A 32 11.19 -33.06 12.06
C PHE A 32 12.42 -32.18 11.87
N TYR A 33 12.22 -30.95 11.41
CA TYR A 33 13.31 -29.99 11.20
C TYR A 33 13.50 -29.09 12.44
N LYS A 34 14.74 -28.69 12.72
CA LYS A 34 15.10 -27.78 13.82
C LYS A 34 14.33 -26.44 13.82
N ASN A 35 13.84 -26.01 12.65
CA ASN A 35 13.02 -24.80 12.53
C ASN A 35 11.54 -25.00 12.92
N GLY A 36 11.18 -26.19 13.39
CA GLY A 36 9.83 -26.60 13.79
C GLY A 36 8.93 -27.07 12.65
N ALA A 37 9.43 -27.14 11.42
CA ALA A 37 8.65 -27.64 10.29
C ALA A 37 8.63 -29.18 10.25
N ILE A 38 7.61 -29.73 9.61
CA ILE A 38 7.38 -31.18 9.49
C ILE A 38 7.23 -31.53 8.01
N LEU A 39 7.92 -32.58 7.58
CA LEU A 39 7.74 -33.21 6.28
C LEU A 39 7.30 -34.66 6.48
N LYS A 40 6.09 -34.96 6.05
CA LYS A 40 5.53 -36.31 6.00
C LYS A 40 5.79 -36.91 4.63
N SER A 41 6.19 -38.17 4.56
CA SER A 41 6.39 -38.87 3.30
C SER A 41 5.83 -40.28 3.36
N VAL A 42 5.06 -40.67 2.34
CA VAL A 42 4.39 -41.97 2.23
C VAL A 42 4.39 -42.39 0.76
N ALA A 43 4.89 -43.58 0.47
CA ALA A 43 4.93 -44.12 -0.90
C ALA A 43 5.47 -43.11 -1.93
N THR A 44 4.62 -42.61 -2.83
CA THR A 44 4.96 -41.62 -3.88
C THR A 44 4.45 -40.21 -3.56
N GLN A 45 4.23 -39.88 -2.29
CA GLN A 45 3.67 -38.61 -1.88
C GLN A 45 4.44 -38.01 -0.70
N SER A 46 4.50 -36.69 -0.63
CA SER A 46 4.92 -36.00 0.60
C SER A 46 4.08 -34.77 0.88
N LEU A 47 4.02 -34.39 2.15
CA LEU A 47 3.37 -33.19 2.66
C LEU A 47 4.34 -32.47 3.60
N TYR A 48 4.66 -31.23 3.27
CA TYR A 48 5.38 -30.31 4.12
C TYR A 48 4.43 -29.22 4.66
N TYR A 49 4.55 -28.92 5.96
CA TYR A 49 3.91 -27.77 6.58
C TYR A 49 4.68 -27.33 7.82
N ARG A 50 4.42 -26.10 8.26
CA ARG A 50 4.90 -25.60 9.56
C ARG A 50 3.71 -25.44 10.50
N PRO A 51 3.68 -26.15 11.66
CA PRO A 51 2.64 -25.95 12.67
C PRO A 51 2.60 -24.50 13.15
N GLN A 52 1.40 -23.96 13.37
CA GLN A 52 1.25 -22.68 14.07
C GLN A 52 1.60 -22.89 15.55
N GLN A 53 2.44 -22.03 16.12
CA GLN A 53 2.77 -22.10 17.55
C GLN A 53 1.62 -21.56 18.38
N GLU A 54 1.06 -22.39 19.27
CA GLU A 54 0.04 -21.96 20.24
C GLU A 54 0.59 -20.83 21.14
N GLY A 55 -0.22 -19.80 21.39
CA GLY A 55 0.11 -18.70 22.31
C GLY A 55 0.89 -17.51 21.72
N ARG A 56 1.35 -17.57 20.47
CA ARG A 56 1.81 -16.37 19.74
C ARG A 56 0.63 -15.70 19.06
N ARG A 57 0.58 -14.35 19.04
CA ARG A 57 -0.45 -13.59 18.29
C ARG A 57 -0.58 -14.19 16.89
N GLN A 58 -1.80 -14.56 16.50
CA GLN A 58 -2.09 -15.09 15.16
C GLN A 58 -1.43 -14.18 14.13
N SER A 59 -0.49 -14.75 13.36
CA SER A 59 0.05 -14.07 12.20
C SER A 59 -1.09 -13.82 11.23
N SER A 60 -1.15 -12.64 10.63
CA SER A 60 -2.06 -12.39 9.51
C SER A 60 -1.65 -13.17 8.25
N THR A 61 -0.49 -13.83 8.27
CA THR A 61 -0.03 -14.71 7.19
C THR A 61 -0.75 -16.07 7.28
N PRO A 62 -1.44 -16.48 6.21
CA PRO A 62 -2.05 -17.80 6.10
C PRO A 62 -1.03 -18.93 6.28
N GLN A 63 -1.50 -20.08 6.76
CA GLN A 63 -0.68 -21.29 6.80
C GLN A 63 -0.53 -21.87 5.39
N GLU A 64 0.70 -22.12 4.97
CA GLU A 64 1.00 -22.78 3.70
C GLU A 64 1.28 -24.27 3.90
N PHE A 65 0.81 -25.07 2.95
CA PHE A 65 1.07 -26.51 2.82
C PHE A 65 1.73 -26.76 1.47
N THR A 66 2.74 -27.63 1.43
CA THR A 66 3.37 -28.07 0.18
C THR A 66 3.20 -29.57 0.03
N TYR A 67 2.50 -29.99 -1.02
CA TYR A 67 2.31 -31.39 -1.37
C TYR A 67 3.17 -31.74 -2.57
N VAL A 68 3.76 -32.93 -2.60
CA VAL A 68 4.49 -33.44 -3.76
C VAL A 68 3.90 -34.78 -4.17
N ASP A 69 3.46 -34.89 -5.42
CA ASP A 69 3.06 -36.15 -6.06
C ASP A 69 4.20 -36.61 -6.98
N PHE A 70 5.02 -37.51 -6.46
CA PHE A 70 6.18 -38.05 -7.15
C PHE A 70 5.83 -38.98 -8.31
N ALA A 71 4.61 -39.53 -8.32
CA ALA A 71 4.14 -40.37 -9.42
C ALA A 71 3.72 -39.51 -10.62
N LYS A 72 3.11 -38.36 -10.37
CA LYS A 72 2.73 -37.39 -11.41
C LYS A 72 3.82 -36.36 -11.74
N MET A 73 4.91 -36.34 -10.98
CA MET A 73 5.99 -35.34 -11.08
C MET A 73 5.46 -33.90 -10.97
N LYS A 74 4.58 -33.69 -9.98
CA LYS A 74 3.98 -32.38 -9.68
C LYS A 74 4.11 -32.07 -8.20
N TYR A 75 4.24 -30.80 -7.86
CA TYR A 75 4.03 -30.33 -6.51
C TYR A 75 2.99 -29.22 -6.48
N TYR A 76 2.37 -29.07 -5.32
CA TYR A 76 1.29 -28.15 -5.07
C TYR A 76 1.65 -27.32 -3.85
N GLN A 77 1.52 -26.01 -3.93
CA GLN A 77 1.48 -25.16 -2.74
C GLN A 77 0.05 -24.73 -2.53
N MET A 78 -0.48 -24.94 -1.33
CA MET A 78 -1.88 -24.75 -0.98
C MET A 78 -2.00 -23.89 0.27
N THR A 79 -2.99 -23.02 0.32
CA THR A 79 -3.30 -22.19 1.48
C THR A 79 -4.80 -21.88 1.53
N VAL A 80 -5.28 -21.45 2.69
CA VAL A 80 -6.63 -20.90 2.85
C VAL A 80 -6.50 -19.39 3.09
N VAL A 81 -7.03 -18.57 2.19
CA VAL A 81 -7.02 -17.11 2.29
C VAL A 81 -8.45 -16.59 2.31
N LYS A 82 -8.84 -15.87 3.37
CA LYS A 82 -10.18 -15.27 3.52
C LYS A 82 -11.34 -16.27 3.32
N GLY A 83 -11.12 -17.54 3.65
CA GLY A 83 -12.10 -18.63 3.52
C GLY A 83 -11.97 -19.45 2.23
N ASP A 84 -11.23 -18.97 1.24
CA ASP A 84 -11.02 -19.67 -0.03
C ASP A 84 -9.75 -20.52 0.00
N THR A 85 -9.89 -21.79 -0.39
CA THR A 85 -8.73 -22.67 -0.65
C THR A 85 -8.21 -22.40 -2.04
N ILE A 86 -6.95 -21.97 -2.12
CA ILE A 86 -6.24 -21.78 -3.39
C ILE A 86 -4.97 -22.64 -3.41
N ALA A 87 -4.59 -23.07 -4.60
CA ALA A 87 -3.32 -23.75 -4.79
C ALA A 87 -2.66 -23.35 -6.12
N VAL A 88 -1.34 -23.49 -6.17
CA VAL A 88 -0.58 -23.48 -7.43
C VAL A 88 -0.10 -24.89 -7.72
N GLU A 89 -0.26 -25.33 -8.96
CA GLU A 89 0.24 -26.62 -9.46
C GLU A 89 1.50 -26.38 -10.28
N ILE A 90 2.60 -27.06 -9.93
CA ILE A 90 3.89 -26.86 -10.59
C ILE A 90 4.49 -28.22 -10.97
N PRO A 91 4.76 -28.49 -12.27
CA PRO A 91 5.48 -29.67 -12.68
C PRO A 91 6.95 -29.59 -12.27
N PHE A 92 7.56 -30.73 -11.99
CA PHE A 92 9.00 -30.83 -11.74
C PHE A 92 9.62 -31.98 -12.53
N GLU A 93 10.93 -31.94 -12.67
CA GLU A 93 11.73 -33.07 -13.13
C GLU A 93 12.76 -33.36 -12.03
N TYR A 94 12.99 -34.65 -11.77
CA TYR A 94 13.99 -35.04 -10.79
C TYR A 94 15.36 -34.50 -11.15
N ASP A 95 16.07 -34.03 -10.13
CA ASP A 95 17.45 -33.57 -10.23
C ASP A 95 17.67 -32.44 -11.25
N LYS A 96 16.59 -31.78 -11.71
CA LYS A 96 16.68 -30.65 -12.64
C LYS A 96 17.51 -29.54 -12.02
N ASN A 97 18.57 -29.15 -12.72
CA ASN A 97 19.56 -28.16 -12.27
C ASN A 97 20.28 -28.53 -10.95
N LEU A 98 20.21 -29.78 -10.51
CA LEU A 98 20.97 -30.27 -9.35
C LEU A 98 22.27 -30.91 -9.83
N THR A 99 23.40 -30.45 -9.28
CA THR A 99 24.69 -31.12 -9.47
C THR A 99 25.11 -31.78 -8.17
N VAL A 100 25.23 -33.11 -8.17
CA VAL A 100 25.78 -33.83 -7.02
C VAL A 100 27.27 -33.52 -6.90
N THR A 101 27.67 -32.98 -5.75
CA THR A 101 29.04 -32.50 -5.48
C THR A 101 29.78 -33.34 -4.45
N GLY A 102 29.08 -34.23 -3.75
CA GLY A 102 29.71 -35.13 -2.78
C GLY A 102 28.71 -35.96 -1.98
N SER A 103 29.22 -36.61 -0.95
CA SER A 103 28.44 -37.37 0.02
C SER A 103 28.95 -37.08 1.43
N GLU A 104 28.03 -37.05 2.40
CA GLU A 104 28.32 -36.73 3.80
C GLU A 104 27.40 -37.56 4.70
N LYS A 105 27.88 -37.94 5.89
CA LYS A 105 27.05 -38.58 6.91
C LYS A 105 26.50 -37.53 7.86
N LEU A 106 25.18 -37.38 7.92
CA LEU A 106 24.50 -36.39 8.75
C LEU A 106 23.57 -37.11 9.74
N ASN A 107 23.79 -36.90 11.05
CA ASN A 107 23.03 -37.56 12.13
C ASN A 107 22.88 -39.08 11.97
N GLY A 108 23.91 -39.73 11.41
CA GLY A 108 23.93 -41.17 11.15
C GLY A 108 23.36 -41.59 9.78
N TRP A 109 22.76 -40.68 9.02
CA TRP A 109 22.23 -40.95 7.68
C TRP A 109 23.28 -40.68 6.59
N ASP A 110 23.46 -41.64 5.68
CA ASP A 110 24.27 -41.44 4.48
C ASP A 110 23.52 -40.53 3.49
N CYS A 111 24.10 -39.37 3.18
CA CYS A 111 23.49 -38.33 2.35
C CYS A 111 24.33 -38.04 1.11
N LYS A 112 23.67 -37.76 -0.02
CA LYS A 112 24.26 -37.05 -1.16
C LYS A 112 24.10 -35.56 -0.97
N VAL A 113 25.08 -34.78 -1.44
CA VAL A 113 25.08 -33.32 -1.41
C VAL A 113 24.94 -32.81 -2.83
N ALA A 114 23.79 -32.22 -3.15
CA ALA A 114 23.54 -31.55 -4.42
C ALA A 114 23.64 -30.03 -4.28
N ARG A 115 24.07 -29.36 -5.34
CA ARG A 115 24.10 -27.90 -5.44
C ARG A 115 23.27 -27.41 -6.60
N THR A 116 22.66 -26.24 -6.43
CA THR A 116 22.02 -25.48 -7.51
C THR A 116 22.13 -23.98 -7.27
N SER A 117 21.71 -23.18 -8.25
CA SER A 117 21.62 -21.73 -8.17
C SER A 117 20.22 -21.28 -8.58
N VAL A 118 19.54 -20.56 -7.69
CA VAL A 118 18.20 -20.01 -7.94
C VAL A 118 18.23 -18.50 -7.69
N ASN A 119 18.05 -17.71 -8.75
CA ASN A 119 18.11 -16.24 -8.68
C ASN A 119 19.38 -15.75 -7.96
N SER A 120 20.53 -16.27 -8.37
CA SER A 120 21.87 -16.01 -7.78
C SER A 120 22.07 -16.51 -6.34
N ASN A 121 21.08 -17.17 -5.73
CA ASN A 121 21.25 -17.82 -4.44
C ASN A 121 21.88 -19.20 -4.65
N SER A 122 23.00 -19.45 -3.97
CA SER A 122 23.57 -20.79 -3.87
C SER A 122 22.74 -21.62 -2.91
N ILE A 123 22.24 -22.75 -3.41
CA ILE A 123 21.47 -23.72 -2.63
C ILE A 123 22.25 -25.02 -2.57
N GLU A 124 22.44 -25.54 -1.37
CA GLU A 124 23.03 -26.85 -1.13
C GLU A 124 21.97 -27.74 -0.45
N ILE A 125 21.77 -28.96 -0.95
CA ILE A 125 20.72 -29.89 -0.56
C ILE A 125 21.36 -31.21 -0.18
N TRP A 126 21.22 -31.60 1.09
CA TRP A 126 21.56 -32.94 1.57
C TRP A 126 20.30 -33.79 1.55
N TYR A 127 20.37 -34.94 0.89
CA TYR A 127 19.26 -35.89 0.83
C TYR A 127 19.76 -37.32 0.96
N THR A 128 18.96 -38.17 1.60
CA THR A 128 19.26 -39.59 1.76
C THR A 128 18.37 -40.44 0.85
N GLU A 129 18.96 -41.47 0.24
CA GLU A 129 18.27 -42.49 -0.56
C GLU A 129 18.14 -43.81 0.22
N TYR A 130 18.57 -43.84 1.49
CA TYR A 130 18.55 -45.03 2.34
C TYR A 130 17.13 -45.50 2.69
N LEU A 131 16.17 -44.57 2.71
CA LEU A 131 14.76 -44.85 2.92
C LEU A 131 14.06 -44.93 1.57
N ASP A 132 13.11 -45.85 1.42
CA ASP A 132 12.29 -46.01 0.19
C ASP A 132 11.34 -44.81 -0.09
N TYR A 133 11.45 -43.74 0.70
CA TYR A 133 10.57 -42.57 0.66
C TYR A 133 11.30 -41.34 0.14
N LYS A 134 10.56 -40.46 -0.54
CA LYS A 134 11.06 -39.20 -1.10
C LYS A 134 10.33 -38.02 -0.49
N GLY A 135 11.00 -36.89 -0.37
CA GLY A 135 10.37 -35.72 0.22
C GLY A 135 11.31 -34.53 0.24
N THR A 136 10.76 -33.35 0.00
CA THR A 136 11.50 -32.10 0.13
C THR A 136 10.61 -31.04 0.75
N PRO A 137 11.11 -30.24 1.70
CA PRO A 137 10.37 -29.10 2.24
C PRO A 137 10.34 -27.92 1.27
N MET A 138 11.15 -27.95 0.19
CA MET A 138 11.30 -26.84 -0.74
C MET A 138 11.52 -27.33 -2.19
N PRO A 139 10.50 -27.88 -2.86
CA PRO A 139 10.61 -28.41 -4.22
C PRO A 139 10.99 -27.34 -5.26
N ALA A 140 10.70 -26.06 -5.00
CA ALA A 140 11.07 -24.94 -5.85
C ALA A 140 12.60 -24.73 -6.00
N TRP A 141 13.41 -25.32 -5.11
CA TRP A 141 14.88 -25.31 -5.21
C TRP A 141 15.45 -26.60 -5.80
N GLY A 142 14.59 -27.47 -6.31
CA GLY A 142 14.96 -28.76 -6.89
C GLY A 142 14.41 -29.93 -6.09
N VAL A 143 14.08 -31.01 -6.81
CA VAL A 143 13.51 -32.23 -6.25
C VAL A 143 14.49 -33.38 -6.46
N PRO A 144 15.30 -33.73 -5.44
CA PRO A 144 16.22 -34.86 -5.55
C PRO A 144 15.48 -36.20 -5.46
N ARG A 145 16.12 -37.28 -5.89
CA ARG A 145 15.59 -38.66 -5.79
C ARG A 145 15.68 -39.29 -4.40
N GLY A 146 15.47 -38.52 -3.33
CA GLY A 146 15.49 -39.03 -1.96
C GLY A 146 14.76 -38.14 -0.97
N LEU A 147 14.95 -38.42 0.31
CA LEU A 147 14.40 -37.63 1.41
C LEU A 147 15.40 -36.54 1.79
N VAL A 148 15.02 -35.27 1.60
CA VAL A 148 15.85 -34.12 1.98
C VAL A 148 15.93 -34.01 3.49
N VAL A 149 17.15 -33.90 4.02
CA VAL A 149 17.42 -33.79 5.45
C VAL A 149 18.05 -32.45 5.82
N LYS A 150 18.69 -31.75 4.88
CA LYS A 150 19.25 -30.42 5.13
C LYS A 150 19.24 -29.58 3.87
N ILE A 151 18.98 -28.29 4.04
CA ILE A 151 19.13 -27.29 2.98
C ILE A 151 19.85 -26.07 3.54
N ILE A 152 20.90 -25.64 2.84
CA ILE A 152 21.62 -24.39 3.08
C ILE A 152 21.33 -23.43 1.92
N ARG A 153 21.04 -22.17 2.24
CA ARG A 153 20.94 -21.06 1.27
C ARG A 153 21.98 -20.00 1.62
N ASN A 154 22.91 -19.76 0.71
CA ASN A 154 24.00 -18.79 0.87
C ASN A 154 24.75 -18.95 2.21
N GLY A 155 25.12 -20.19 2.56
CA GLY A 155 25.78 -20.52 3.82
C GLY A 155 24.87 -20.54 5.06
N ASN A 156 23.62 -20.10 4.97
CA ASN A 156 22.67 -20.13 6.09
C ASN A 156 21.82 -21.40 6.06
N THR A 157 21.75 -22.10 7.19
CA THR A 157 20.91 -23.31 7.31
C THR A 157 19.44 -22.91 7.34
N MET A 158 18.69 -23.35 6.33
CA MET A 158 17.25 -23.11 6.21
C MET A 158 16.45 -24.24 6.84
N PHE A 159 16.90 -25.48 6.57
CA PHE A 159 16.30 -26.72 7.04
C PHE A 159 17.42 -27.64 7.50
N GLU A 160 17.25 -28.27 8.66
CA GLU A 160 18.12 -29.34 9.14
C GLU A 160 17.28 -30.30 9.97
N ALA A 161 17.24 -31.56 9.56
CA ALA A 161 16.48 -32.61 10.22
C ALA A 161 17.11 -32.91 11.59
N GLU A 162 16.29 -32.78 12.63
CA GLU A 162 16.64 -33.17 13.99
C GLU A 162 16.37 -34.66 14.20
N ARG A 163 15.24 -35.16 13.68
CA ARG A 163 14.83 -36.56 13.81
C ARG A 163 14.00 -37.01 12.60
N ILE A 164 14.08 -38.30 12.29
CA ILE A 164 13.23 -38.99 11.33
C ILE A 164 12.53 -40.13 12.05
N ASP A 165 11.21 -40.06 12.18
CA ASP A 165 10.40 -41.10 12.79
C ASP A 165 9.75 -41.95 11.70
N GLN A 166 9.98 -43.26 11.73
CA GLN A 166 9.32 -44.21 10.83
C GLN A 166 7.90 -44.47 11.33
N THR A 167 6.91 -44.25 10.47
CA THR A 167 5.50 -44.27 10.85
C THR A 167 4.67 -45.15 9.90
N ALA A 168 3.66 -45.82 10.44
CA ALA A 168 2.64 -46.52 9.67
C ALA A 168 1.55 -45.52 9.30
N PHE A 169 1.55 -45.02 8.06
CA PHE A 169 0.58 -44.04 7.59
C PHE A 169 -0.64 -44.68 6.93
N GLY A 170 -1.76 -43.94 6.96
CA GLY A 170 -2.84 -44.10 5.98
C GLY A 170 -2.36 -43.80 4.56
N LYS A 171 -3.02 -44.38 3.55
CA LYS A 171 -2.49 -44.52 2.18
C LYS A 171 -2.34 -43.22 1.36
N ASN A 172 -2.83 -42.06 1.82
CA ASN A 172 -2.89 -40.83 1.00
C ASN A 172 -2.61 -39.57 1.83
N LEU A 173 -1.60 -38.78 1.42
CA LEU A 173 -1.27 -37.48 1.99
C LEU A 173 -1.88 -36.31 1.22
N LEU A 174 -2.32 -36.52 -0.03
CA LEU A 174 -2.92 -35.46 -0.84
C LEU A 174 -4.34 -35.14 -0.34
N PRO A 175 -4.77 -33.87 -0.37
CA PRO A 175 -6.12 -33.49 0.00
C PRO A 175 -7.14 -34.03 -1.02
N GLU A 176 -8.41 -34.13 -0.63
CA GLU A 176 -9.50 -34.50 -1.55
C GLU A 176 -9.68 -33.48 -2.68
N SER A 177 -9.38 -32.20 -2.41
CA SER A 177 -9.40 -31.11 -3.37
C SER A 177 -8.32 -30.08 -3.05
N PHE A 178 -7.68 -29.53 -4.07
CA PHE A 178 -6.74 -28.42 -3.96
C PHE A 178 -7.42 -27.04 -4.04
N GLY A 179 -8.75 -27.00 -4.14
CA GLY A 179 -9.50 -25.76 -4.33
C GLY A 179 -9.26 -25.14 -5.71
N LYS A 180 -9.20 -23.81 -5.79
CA LYS A 180 -8.96 -23.09 -7.04
C LYS A 180 -7.46 -23.15 -7.39
N ILE A 181 -7.14 -23.69 -8.56
CA ILE A 181 -5.79 -23.62 -9.12
C ILE A 181 -5.57 -22.22 -9.72
N VAL A 182 -4.51 -21.54 -9.27
CA VAL A 182 -4.10 -20.21 -9.71
C VAL A 182 -2.63 -20.22 -10.14
N ASP A 183 -2.17 -19.17 -10.82
CA ASP A 183 -0.75 -19.04 -11.15
C ASP A 183 0.10 -18.65 -9.91
N GLU A 184 1.43 -18.79 -10.03
CA GLU A 184 2.35 -18.53 -8.92
C GLU A 184 2.30 -17.07 -8.43
N ALA A 185 2.07 -16.11 -9.34
CA ALA A 185 2.00 -14.70 -9.00
C ALA A 185 0.72 -14.38 -8.21
N GLU A 186 -0.44 -14.89 -8.63
CA GLU A 186 -1.71 -14.79 -7.91
C GLU A 186 -1.61 -15.47 -6.54
N TYR A 187 -1.03 -16.67 -6.45
CA TYR A 187 -0.83 -17.39 -5.19
C TYR A 187 0.00 -16.57 -4.19
N ARG A 188 1.16 -16.05 -4.63
CA ARG A 188 2.04 -15.23 -3.79
C ARG A 188 1.40 -13.89 -3.41
N TRP A 189 0.68 -13.27 -4.34
CA TRP A 189 -0.06 -12.05 -4.06
C TRP A 189 -1.14 -12.26 -3.00
N ALA A 190 -1.93 -13.35 -3.09
CA ALA A 190 -3.01 -13.65 -2.16
C ALA A 190 -2.49 -13.84 -0.72
N ILE A 191 -1.37 -14.56 -0.55
CA ILE A 191 -0.72 -14.73 0.76
C ILE A 191 -0.25 -13.39 1.33
N ASN A 192 0.47 -12.61 0.52
CA ASN A 192 1.04 -11.34 0.95
C ASN A 192 -0.03 -10.29 1.28
N ASN A 193 -1.22 -10.40 0.68
CA ASN A 193 -2.34 -9.47 0.88
C ASN A 193 -3.45 -10.04 1.76
N ALA A 194 -3.27 -11.23 2.34
CA ALA A 194 -4.31 -11.90 3.14
C ALA A 194 -4.79 -11.04 4.32
N GLY A 195 -3.87 -10.35 4.99
CA GLY A 195 -4.16 -9.44 6.11
C GLY A 195 -4.49 -8.01 5.71
N VAL A 196 -4.39 -7.65 4.43
CA VAL A 196 -4.65 -6.28 3.96
C VAL A 196 -6.16 -6.08 3.81
N GLN A 197 -6.67 -5.03 4.45
CA GLN A 197 -8.04 -4.56 4.22
C GLN A 197 -7.99 -3.49 3.12
N GLU A 198 -8.74 -3.71 2.05
CA GLU A 198 -8.87 -2.77 0.93
C GLU A 198 -10.30 -2.21 0.92
N ILE A 199 -10.42 -0.89 1.00
CA ILE A 199 -11.70 -0.18 0.92
C ILE A 199 -11.69 0.62 -0.38
N VAL A 200 -12.60 0.28 -1.30
CA VAL A 200 -12.77 1.00 -2.57
C VAL A 200 -13.70 2.19 -2.31
N ILE A 201 -13.17 3.40 -2.45
CA ILE A 201 -13.92 4.64 -2.23
C ILE A 201 -14.58 5.08 -3.55
N PHE A 202 -13.78 5.19 -4.60
CA PHE A 202 -14.21 5.54 -5.95
C PHE A 202 -13.71 4.48 -6.93
N ASN A 203 -14.54 4.12 -7.91
CA ASN A 203 -14.24 3.09 -8.89
C ASN A 203 -14.55 3.59 -10.30
N ASN A 204 -13.53 4.16 -10.94
CA ASN A 204 -13.64 4.74 -12.28
C ASN A 204 -14.72 5.83 -12.39
N ASP A 205 -14.90 6.59 -11.31
CA ASP A 205 -15.92 7.63 -11.19
C ASP A 205 -15.50 8.89 -11.95
N LYS A 206 -16.48 9.53 -12.60
CA LYS A 206 -16.27 10.72 -13.42
C LYS A 206 -16.12 11.97 -12.53
N ILE A 207 -15.16 12.82 -12.89
CA ILE A 207 -14.98 14.17 -12.35
C ILE A 207 -14.88 15.14 -13.53
N GLY A 208 -15.87 16.01 -13.72
CA GLY A 208 -15.96 16.92 -14.85
C GLY A 208 -16.90 18.08 -14.59
N PHE A 209 -16.78 19.18 -15.32
CA PHE A 209 -17.65 20.34 -15.14
C PHE A 209 -19.03 20.10 -15.77
N THR A 210 -19.94 19.48 -15.01
CA THR A 210 -21.27 19.06 -15.46
C THR A 210 -22.39 19.99 -14.98
N GLY A 211 -22.08 21.02 -14.20
CA GLY A 211 -23.07 21.89 -13.57
C GLY A 211 -23.77 21.24 -12.37
N ALA A 212 -23.16 20.21 -11.75
CA ALA A 212 -23.76 19.50 -10.63
C ALA A 212 -23.92 20.43 -9.40
N VAL A 213 -25.09 20.35 -8.77
CA VAL A 213 -25.48 21.16 -7.61
C VAL A 213 -25.49 20.28 -6.37
N ALA A 214 -25.10 20.85 -5.23
CA ALA A 214 -25.17 20.16 -3.95
C ALA A 214 -26.62 19.82 -3.58
N PRO A 215 -26.86 18.64 -2.96
CA PRO A 215 -28.16 18.35 -2.37
C PRO A 215 -28.39 19.24 -1.13
N ASP A 216 -29.66 19.39 -0.75
CA ASP A 216 -30.02 20.11 0.48
C ASP A 216 -29.42 19.45 1.72
N ASN A 217 -29.33 18.11 1.75
CA ASN A 217 -28.75 17.32 2.84
C ASN A 217 -27.90 16.14 2.33
N PHE A 218 -27.00 15.66 3.19
CA PHE A 218 -26.06 14.58 2.91
C PHE A 218 -26.36 13.37 3.81
N ASP A 219 -27.41 12.62 3.47
CA ASP A 219 -28.02 11.64 4.40
C ASP A 219 -27.76 10.17 4.04
N GLU A 220 -27.17 9.88 2.88
CA GLU A 220 -27.03 8.52 2.37
C GLU A 220 -25.59 8.02 2.46
N GLU A 221 -25.40 6.89 3.14
CA GLU A 221 -24.13 6.16 3.18
C GLU A 221 -23.81 5.53 1.82
N GLU A 222 -22.52 5.45 1.47
CA GLU A 222 -22.00 4.86 0.24
C GLU A 222 -22.50 5.50 -1.08
N LYS A 223 -23.37 6.50 -1.01
CA LYS A 223 -23.81 7.28 -2.17
C LYS A 223 -22.68 8.14 -2.71
N LEU A 224 -22.49 8.07 -4.02
CA LEU A 224 -21.63 9.00 -4.74
C LEU A 224 -22.37 10.33 -4.97
N TYR A 225 -21.88 11.39 -4.35
CA TYR A 225 -22.33 12.75 -4.60
C TYR A 225 -21.38 13.41 -5.60
N SER A 226 -21.92 14.00 -6.66
CA SER A 226 -21.19 14.91 -7.56
C SER A 226 -21.65 16.34 -7.26
N VAL A 227 -20.73 17.20 -6.85
CA VAL A 227 -21.00 18.56 -6.33
C VAL A 227 -19.94 19.53 -6.84
N GLY A 228 -20.01 20.80 -6.44
CA GLY A 228 -19.01 21.80 -6.83
C GLY A 228 -19.02 22.07 -8.35
N GLY A 229 -20.17 22.01 -9.01
CA GLY A 229 -20.24 22.07 -10.48
C GLY A 229 -19.88 20.76 -11.19
N GLY A 230 -19.62 19.69 -10.43
CA GLY A 230 -19.27 18.35 -10.92
C GLY A 230 -17.78 18.00 -10.79
N THR A 231 -16.96 18.99 -10.39
CA THR A 231 -15.50 18.82 -10.22
C THR A 231 -15.10 18.25 -8.86
N VAL A 232 -16.08 18.04 -7.97
CA VAL A 232 -15.93 17.35 -6.70
C VAL A 232 -16.82 16.11 -6.69
N ILE A 233 -16.25 14.97 -6.36
CA ILE A 233 -17.00 13.77 -5.97
C ILE A 233 -16.77 13.47 -4.49
N LEU A 234 -17.81 12.98 -3.82
CA LEU A 234 -17.82 12.81 -2.37
C LEU A 234 -18.62 11.55 -1.98
N LYS A 235 -18.15 10.84 -0.96
CA LYS A 235 -18.85 9.68 -0.39
C LYS A 235 -18.67 9.61 1.12
N LYS A 236 -19.73 9.28 1.86
CA LYS A 236 -19.65 8.86 3.26
C LYS A 236 -19.37 7.36 3.28
N VAL A 237 -18.24 6.97 3.84
CA VAL A 237 -17.76 5.58 3.82
C VAL A 237 -17.59 5.02 5.22
N LYS A 238 -17.70 3.69 5.33
CA LYS A 238 -17.36 2.96 6.55
C LYS A 238 -15.94 2.38 6.47
N LEU A 239 -15.07 2.87 7.33
CA LEU A 239 -13.66 2.49 7.45
C LEU A 239 -13.45 1.54 8.64
N PRO A 240 -12.33 0.79 8.68
CA PRO A 240 -11.99 -0.05 9.83
C PRO A 240 -11.97 0.76 11.15
N GLU A 241 -12.60 0.24 12.20
CA GLU A 241 -12.66 0.91 13.52
C GLU A 241 -11.29 1.01 14.20
N ASN A 242 -10.50 -0.07 14.10
CA ASN A 242 -9.19 -0.15 14.69
C ASN A 242 -8.11 -0.02 13.62
N THR A 243 -7.46 1.15 13.60
CA THR A 243 -6.31 1.45 12.74
C THR A 243 -5.00 1.47 13.53
N ASP A 244 -5.05 1.11 14.82
CA ASP A 244 -3.86 1.07 15.67
C ASP A 244 -2.96 -0.06 15.19
N ARG A 245 -1.82 0.32 14.61
CA ARG A 245 -0.84 -0.56 13.95
C ARG A 245 -1.21 -0.96 12.52
N ASN A 246 -2.05 -0.19 11.85
CA ASN A 246 -2.11 -0.23 10.41
C ASN A 246 -1.24 0.87 9.79
N SER A 247 -0.48 0.50 8.76
CA SER A 247 -0.03 1.48 7.76
C SER A 247 -1.16 1.68 6.76
N ILE A 248 -1.52 2.94 6.49
CA ILE A 248 -2.64 3.29 5.64
C ILE A 248 -2.11 3.94 4.37
N PHE A 249 -2.48 3.42 3.21
CA PHE A 249 -2.11 3.97 1.91
C PHE A 249 -3.35 4.39 1.14
N ALA A 250 -3.33 5.61 0.60
CA ALA A 250 -4.27 6.05 -0.43
C ALA A 250 -3.69 5.75 -1.81
N GLU A 251 -4.38 4.95 -2.61
CA GLU A 251 -4.01 4.63 -3.99
C GLU A 251 -5.05 5.21 -4.96
N VAL A 252 -4.59 6.12 -5.82
CA VAL A 252 -5.40 6.78 -6.86
C VAL A 252 -4.94 6.31 -8.23
N SER A 253 -5.88 6.00 -9.11
CA SER A 253 -5.63 5.89 -10.55
C SER A 253 -6.49 6.93 -11.26
N GLN A 254 -5.89 7.68 -12.18
CA GLN A 254 -6.56 8.76 -12.91
C GLN A 254 -6.19 8.70 -14.39
N TYR A 255 -7.14 9.02 -15.26
CA TYR A 255 -6.88 9.28 -16.68
C TYR A 255 -7.85 10.33 -17.24
N ALA A 256 -7.45 11.00 -18.33
CA ALA A 256 -8.28 12.01 -18.98
C ALA A 256 -9.29 11.34 -19.93
N VAL A 257 -10.51 11.86 -19.94
CA VAL A 257 -11.54 11.49 -20.92
C VAL A 257 -11.71 12.59 -21.96
N GLY A 258 -11.76 13.86 -21.50
CA GLY A 258 -11.87 15.01 -22.39
C GLY A 258 -10.99 16.19 -22.05
N ASP A 259 -10.45 16.28 -20.83
CA ASP A 259 -9.58 17.40 -20.46
C ASP A 259 -8.12 17.15 -20.87
N ALA A 260 -7.54 18.09 -21.62
CA ALA A 260 -6.15 18.03 -22.09
C ALA A 260 -5.14 18.61 -21.11
N TYR A 261 -5.59 19.33 -20.07
CA TYR A 261 -4.74 20.15 -19.22
C TYR A 261 -4.28 19.43 -17.95
N ASP A 262 -3.20 19.95 -17.37
CA ASP A 262 -2.63 19.59 -16.08
C ASP A 262 -3.37 20.32 -14.94
N ARG A 263 -4.32 19.63 -14.33
CA ARG A 263 -5.22 20.18 -13.31
C ARG A 263 -4.72 19.89 -11.91
N THR A 264 -4.96 20.84 -11.01
CA THR A 264 -4.82 20.60 -9.57
C THR A 264 -5.87 19.59 -9.11
N GLY A 265 -5.42 18.57 -8.42
CA GLY A 265 -6.24 17.52 -7.83
C GLY A 265 -5.99 17.37 -6.33
N SER A 266 -7.02 16.96 -5.61
CA SER A 266 -6.94 16.74 -4.17
C SER A 266 -7.84 15.60 -3.74
N ILE A 267 -7.27 14.65 -2.99
CA ILE A 267 -8.03 13.68 -2.20
C ILE A 267 -8.05 14.21 -0.77
N PHE A 268 -9.24 14.31 -0.18
CA PHE A 268 -9.41 14.92 1.13
C PHE A 268 -10.43 14.17 1.98
N VAL A 269 -10.31 14.34 3.29
CA VAL A 269 -11.30 13.94 4.29
C VAL A 269 -11.95 15.19 4.87
N ILE A 270 -13.25 15.13 5.15
CA ILE A 270 -13.99 16.23 5.79
C ILE A 270 -14.17 15.91 7.28
N PRO A 271 -13.49 16.63 8.20
CA PRO A 271 -13.81 16.56 9.61
C PRO A 271 -15.22 17.08 9.87
N VAL A 272 -16.00 16.34 10.66
CA VAL A 272 -17.41 16.67 11.01
C VAL A 272 -17.62 16.78 12.54
N GLY A 273 -16.53 16.98 13.29
CA GLY A 273 -16.58 17.04 14.76
C GLY A 273 -17.06 18.38 15.32
N LYS A 274 -17.12 19.43 14.51
CA LYS A 274 -17.61 20.77 14.87
C LYS A 274 -18.99 21.03 14.30
N GLU A 275 -19.62 22.14 14.73
CA GLU A 275 -20.96 22.56 14.29
C GLU A 275 -21.06 22.68 12.76
N LYS A 276 -20.02 23.22 12.11
CA LYS A 276 -19.92 23.36 10.67
C LYS A 276 -18.77 22.51 10.13
N SER A 277 -18.94 22.04 8.90
CA SER A 277 -17.93 21.31 8.15
C SER A 277 -17.90 21.76 6.68
N PHE A 278 -16.96 21.23 5.91
CA PHE A 278 -16.90 21.51 4.47
C PHE A 278 -18.16 21.05 3.71
N LEU A 279 -18.99 20.15 4.27
CA LEU A 279 -20.32 19.84 3.71
C LEU A 279 -21.21 21.08 3.65
N ASN A 280 -21.15 21.94 4.67
CA ASN A 280 -21.90 23.18 4.68
C ASN A 280 -21.37 24.19 3.64
N ALA A 281 -20.06 24.19 3.41
CA ALA A 281 -19.45 25.01 2.35
C ALA A 281 -19.90 24.55 0.96
N ILE A 282 -20.02 23.23 0.74
CA ILE A 282 -20.53 22.63 -0.50
C ILE A 282 -21.98 23.04 -0.76
N GLN A 283 -22.83 23.06 0.28
CA GLN A 283 -24.22 23.56 0.17
C GLN A 283 -24.25 25.06 -0.14
N SER A 284 -23.46 25.86 0.59
CA SER A 284 -23.33 27.29 0.36
C SER A 284 -22.11 27.85 1.09
N LEU A 285 -21.24 28.53 0.34
CA LEU A 285 -20.07 29.22 0.90
C LEU A 285 -20.43 30.30 1.93
N LYS A 286 -21.69 30.78 1.97
CA LYS A 286 -22.18 31.74 2.97
C LYS A 286 -22.43 31.10 4.34
N ASN A 287 -22.50 29.77 4.42
CA ASN A 287 -22.84 29.03 5.64
C ASN A 287 -21.63 28.74 6.53
N VAL A 288 -20.44 29.13 6.11
CA VAL A 288 -19.17 28.82 6.76
C VAL A 288 -18.35 30.10 6.97
N PRO A 289 -17.39 30.09 7.92
CA PRO A 289 -16.50 31.20 8.13
C PRO A 289 -15.67 31.53 6.88
N ALA A 290 -15.21 32.77 6.82
CA ALA A 290 -14.34 33.26 5.76
C ALA A 290 -13.10 33.93 6.33
N PHE A 291 -11.98 33.75 5.64
CA PHE A 291 -10.79 34.56 5.84
C PHE A 291 -10.99 35.91 5.14
N VAL A 292 -10.75 37.00 5.84
CA VAL A 292 -10.87 38.36 5.29
C VAL A 292 -9.49 38.97 5.19
N SER A 293 -9.15 39.44 3.99
CA SER A 293 -7.93 40.17 3.72
C SER A 293 -8.28 41.43 2.93
N ASP A 294 -8.02 42.59 3.54
CA ASP A 294 -8.52 43.89 3.09
C ASP A 294 -10.05 43.86 2.81
N SER A 295 -10.44 44.11 1.55
CA SER A 295 -11.83 44.07 1.07
C SER A 295 -12.23 42.74 0.45
N LEU A 296 -11.33 41.75 0.41
CA LEU A 296 -11.57 40.42 -0.17
C LEU A 296 -11.95 39.42 0.93
N THR A 297 -12.93 38.58 0.61
CA THR A 297 -13.46 37.56 1.52
C THR A 297 -13.30 36.19 0.87
N PHE A 298 -12.69 35.26 1.60
CA PHE A 298 -12.37 33.92 1.14
C PHE A 298 -13.02 32.87 2.05
N PRO A 299 -14.23 32.38 1.70
CA PRO A 299 -14.95 31.40 2.51
C PRO A 299 -14.26 30.04 2.54
N ALA A 300 -14.40 29.32 3.66
CA ALA A 300 -13.91 27.94 3.86
C ALA A 300 -12.38 27.76 3.82
N LEU A 301 -11.59 28.82 4.00
CA LEU A 301 -10.12 28.77 3.90
C LEU A 301 -9.39 28.43 5.21
N ILE A 302 -10.00 28.75 6.34
CA ILE A 302 -9.39 28.63 7.67
C ILE A 302 -10.33 27.92 8.63
N SER A 303 -9.78 27.14 9.53
CA SER A 303 -10.52 26.59 10.66
C SER A 303 -10.82 27.70 11.66
N THR A 304 -11.94 27.56 12.38
CA THR A 304 -12.36 28.42 13.48
C THR A 304 -12.81 27.56 14.65
N ALA A 305 -13.30 28.17 15.74
CA ALA A 305 -13.89 27.42 16.86
C ALA A 305 -15.04 26.48 16.44
N ASN A 306 -15.79 26.81 15.38
CA ASN A 306 -16.99 26.07 14.96
C ASN A 306 -16.90 25.43 13.57
N TYR A 307 -15.78 25.55 12.87
CA TYR A 307 -15.57 24.99 11.53
C TYR A 307 -14.17 24.41 11.38
N ASP A 308 -14.06 23.26 10.73
CA ASP A 308 -12.80 22.68 10.28
C ASP A 308 -12.74 22.65 8.75
N VAL A 309 -11.58 23.06 8.22
CA VAL A 309 -11.26 22.90 6.79
C VAL A 309 -11.10 21.43 6.42
N PRO A 310 -11.33 21.05 5.15
CA PRO A 310 -11.02 19.69 4.69
C PRO A 310 -9.51 19.43 4.77
N VAL A 311 -9.15 18.23 5.25
CA VAL A 311 -7.76 17.79 5.39
C VAL A 311 -7.36 16.98 4.16
N GLU A 312 -6.29 17.38 3.50
CA GLU A 312 -5.80 16.66 2.33
C GLU A 312 -5.05 15.38 2.71
N LEU A 313 -5.53 14.27 2.15
CA LEU A 313 -4.81 12.99 2.15
C LEU A 313 -3.68 13.01 1.11
N MET A 314 -3.94 13.65 -0.03
CA MET A 314 -3.04 13.68 -1.17
C MET A 314 -3.37 14.87 -2.06
N ARG A 315 -2.40 15.76 -2.29
CA ARG A 315 -2.45 16.69 -3.41
C ARG A 315 -1.72 16.10 -4.60
N PHE A 316 -2.36 16.11 -5.77
CA PHE A 316 -1.79 15.58 -7.00
C PHE A 316 -2.08 16.52 -8.17
N PHE A 317 -1.38 16.31 -9.28
CA PHE A 317 -1.60 17.05 -10.51
C PHE A 317 -1.87 16.07 -11.62
N THR A 318 -2.98 16.26 -12.34
CA THR A 318 -3.25 15.46 -13.52
C THR A 318 -2.14 15.68 -14.55
N THR A 319 -2.00 14.71 -15.43
CA THR A 319 -1.16 14.85 -16.61
C THR A 319 -1.86 15.68 -17.68
N PHE A 320 -1.12 16.14 -18.67
CA PHE A 320 -1.69 16.59 -19.93
C PHE A 320 -2.31 15.43 -20.74
N GLY A 321 -3.57 15.08 -20.46
CA GLY A 321 -4.40 14.28 -21.35
C GLY A 321 -4.09 12.77 -21.44
N VAL A 322 -3.44 12.15 -20.44
CA VAL A 322 -3.13 10.69 -20.47
C VAL A 322 -4.37 9.85 -20.81
N ARG A 323 -4.18 8.83 -21.66
CA ARG A 323 -5.22 8.03 -22.32
C ARG A 323 -6.03 8.78 -23.36
N GLY A 324 -6.79 9.80 -22.97
CA GLY A 324 -7.68 10.54 -23.87
C GLY A 324 -6.96 11.12 -25.10
N TYR A 325 -5.68 11.45 -24.93
CA TYR A 325 -4.86 12.08 -25.97
C TYR A 325 -3.69 11.21 -26.44
N ASN A 326 -3.66 9.91 -26.13
CA ASN A 326 -2.60 8.98 -26.56
C ASN A 326 -2.51 8.79 -28.10
N HIS A 327 -3.47 9.35 -28.85
CA HIS A 327 -3.43 9.45 -30.32
C HIS A 327 -2.34 10.41 -30.81
N ILE A 328 -1.93 11.40 -30.01
CA ILE A 328 -0.81 12.30 -30.33
C ILE A 328 0.47 11.46 -30.42
N LYS A 329 1.30 11.67 -31.45
CA LYS A 329 2.55 10.92 -31.64
C LYS A 329 3.77 11.84 -31.52
N VAL A 330 4.69 11.48 -30.64
CA VAL A 330 6.00 12.12 -30.49
C VAL A 330 7.07 11.04 -30.61
N LYS A 331 8.10 11.28 -31.41
CA LYS A 331 9.16 10.29 -31.66
C LYS A 331 9.84 9.91 -30.34
N GLY A 332 9.95 8.61 -30.07
CA GLY A 332 10.58 8.07 -28.86
C GLY A 332 9.67 8.07 -27.62
N GLN A 333 8.42 8.51 -27.72
CA GLN A 333 7.48 8.52 -26.61
C GLN A 333 6.45 7.38 -26.73
N ASN A 334 6.32 6.61 -25.66
CA ASN A 334 5.26 5.62 -25.47
C ASN A 334 4.41 6.07 -24.29
N TRP A 335 3.19 6.51 -24.58
CA TRP A 335 2.30 7.07 -23.56
C TRP A 335 1.74 5.99 -22.64
N ALA A 336 1.68 6.29 -21.35
CA ALA A 336 0.92 5.46 -20.41
C ALA A 336 -0.59 5.62 -20.63
N ASP A 337 -1.37 4.64 -20.17
CA ASP A 337 -2.84 4.66 -20.24
C ASP A 337 -3.52 5.24 -19.00
N SER A 338 -2.77 5.49 -17.93
CA SER A 338 -3.24 6.15 -16.72
C SER A 338 -2.04 6.58 -15.89
N VAL A 339 -2.29 7.45 -14.93
CA VAL A 339 -1.32 7.78 -13.88
C VAL A 339 -1.79 7.17 -12.57
N ILE A 340 -0.83 6.68 -11.78
CA ILE A 340 -1.07 6.07 -10.48
C ILE A 340 -0.36 6.91 -9.43
N TYR A 341 -1.10 7.35 -8.42
CA TYR A 341 -0.59 8.06 -7.26
C TYR A 341 -0.76 7.19 -6.02
N LYS A 342 0.28 7.06 -5.20
CA LYS A 342 0.23 6.30 -3.95
C LYS A 342 0.91 7.09 -2.84
N THR A 343 0.19 7.32 -1.75
CA THR A 343 0.69 8.09 -0.61
C THR A 343 0.45 7.33 0.69
N ASP A 344 1.47 7.26 1.54
CA ASP A 344 1.31 6.84 2.93
C ASP A 344 0.59 7.95 3.71
N VAL A 345 -0.62 7.64 4.15
CA VAL A 345 -1.51 8.54 4.91
C VAL A 345 -1.69 8.05 6.34
N THR A 346 -0.78 7.21 6.84
CA THR A 346 -0.83 6.63 8.20
C THR A 346 -0.91 7.70 9.29
N HIS A 347 -0.27 8.86 9.08
CA HIS A 347 -0.32 9.99 10.02
C HIS A 347 -1.73 10.59 10.18
N LEU A 348 -2.65 10.29 9.27
CA LEU A 348 -4.07 10.68 9.29
C LEU A 348 -5.00 9.58 9.82
N ALA A 349 -4.46 8.48 10.36
CA ALA A 349 -5.25 7.37 10.91
C ALA A 349 -6.41 7.78 11.85
N PRO A 350 -6.28 8.81 12.72
CA PRO A 350 -7.40 9.29 13.54
C PRO A 350 -8.61 9.81 12.75
N LEU A 351 -8.41 10.29 11.51
CA LEU A 351 -9.48 10.73 10.59
C LEU A 351 -9.92 9.62 9.61
N LEU A 352 -9.25 8.47 9.60
CA LEU A 352 -9.46 7.38 8.64
C LEU A 352 -9.93 6.09 9.35
N LYS A 353 -10.87 6.22 10.28
CA LYS A 353 -11.49 5.11 11.02
C LYS A 353 -12.99 5.37 11.21
N GLY A 354 -13.77 4.31 11.35
CA GLY A 354 -15.23 4.42 11.50
C GLY A 354 -15.87 5.13 10.30
N GLU A 355 -16.86 5.97 10.54
CA GLU A 355 -17.51 6.76 9.48
C GLU A 355 -16.67 7.99 9.09
N ALA A 356 -16.39 8.14 7.79
CA ALA A 356 -15.66 9.30 7.28
C ALA A 356 -16.23 9.79 5.95
N TRP A 357 -16.19 11.11 5.74
CA TRP A 357 -16.50 11.73 4.46
C TRP A 357 -15.22 11.90 3.66
N ILE A 358 -15.10 11.17 2.54
CA ILE A 358 -13.93 11.22 1.66
C ILE A 358 -14.33 11.78 0.30
N GLY A 359 -13.56 12.75 -0.18
CA GLY A 359 -13.79 13.43 -1.44
C GLY A 359 -12.56 13.41 -2.36
N ALA A 360 -12.84 13.61 -3.64
CA ALA A 360 -11.84 13.87 -4.67
C ALA A 360 -12.26 15.11 -5.47
N TYR A 361 -11.30 16.00 -5.71
CA TYR A 361 -11.45 17.20 -6.52
C TYR A 361 -10.45 17.16 -7.67
N ILE A 362 -10.89 17.59 -8.86
CA ILE A 362 -10.02 17.93 -10.00
C ILE A 362 -10.56 19.22 -10.62
N GLY A 363 -9.83 20.32 -10.46
CA GLY A 363 -10.23 21.65 -10.95
C GLY A 363 -10.20 21.74 -12.47
N ASN A 364 -11.33 21.47 -13.11
CA ASN A 364 -11.44 21.46 -14.56
C ASN A 364 -12.70 22.17 -15.07
N TRP A 365 -12.69 22.47 -16.36
CA TRP A 365 -13.79 23.14 -17.06
C TRP A 365 -14.32 22.32 -18.25
N ASP A 366 -13.93 21.04 -18.36
CA ASP A 366 -14.39 20.14 -19.42
C ASP A 366 -15.49 19.22 -18.87
N SER A 367 -16.62 19.14 -19.58
CA SER A 367 -17.76 18.37 -19.10
C SER A 367 -17.54 16.86 -19.15
N ARG A 368 -16.59 16.35 -19.95
CA ARG A 368 -16.18 14.94 -19.95
C ARG A 368 -15.08 14.68 -18.92
N GLY A 369 -14.19 15.65 -18.72
CA GLY A 369 -13.24 15.73 -17.62
C GLY A 369 -12.31 14.52 -17.54
N HIS A 370 -12.30 13.92 -16.36
CA HIS A 370 -11.41 12.83 -15.95
C HIS A 370 -12.21 11.68 -15.33
N ASN A 371 -11.61 10.50 -15.30
CA ASN A 371 -12.05 9.41 -14.45
C ASN A 371 -11.02 9.17 -13.35
N LEU A 372 -11.50 8.84 -12.16
CA LEU A 372 -10.70 8.59 -10.97
C LEU A 372 -11.17 7.35 -10.22
N SER A 373 -10.22 6.53 -9.79
CA SER A 373 -10.43 5.46 -8.82
C SER A 373 -9.61 5.76 -7.57
N LEU A 374 -10.17 5.53 -6.38
CA LEU A 374 -9.50 5.71 -5.10
C LEU A 374 -9.74 4.49 -4.22
N LYS A 375 -8.66 3.98 -3.63
CA LYS A 375 -8.67 2.90 -2.65
C LYS A 375 -7.89 3.30 -1.41
N LEU A 376 -8.38 2.92 -0.23
CA LEU A 376 -7.61 2.95 1.01
C LEU A 376 -7.20 1.52 1.37
N LYS A 377 -5.90 1.31 1.59
CA LYS A 377 -5.35 0.03 2.00
C LYS A 377 -4.78 0.11 3.41
N TYR A 378 -5.25 -0.78 4.28
CA TYR A 378 -4.82 -0.90 5.67
C TYR A 378 -3.95 -2.15 5.80
N HIS A 379 -2.63 -1.93 5.88
CA HIS A 379 -1.64 -2.97 6.03
C HIS A 379 -1.37 -3.24 7.51
N PRO A 380 -1.57 -4.47 8.02
CA PRO A 380 -1.34 -4.79 9.43
C PRO A 380 0.16 -4.77 9.78
N GLY A 381 0.46 -4.59 11.07
CA GLY A 381 1.84 -4.68 11.58
C GLY A 381 2.64 -3.37 11.51
N GLY A 382 1.98 -2.25 11.24
CA GLY A 382 2.55 -0.91 11.29
C GLY A 382 2.84 -0.42 12.72
N ARG A 383 3.40 0.79 12.81
CA ARG A 383 3.62 1.48 14.10
C ARG A 383 2.28 1.86 14.73
N ALA A 384 2.23 1.92 16.06
CA ALA A 384 1.02 2.37 16.77
C ALA A 384 0.73 3.85 16.45
N ASN A 385 -0.54 4.17 16.16
CA ASN A 385 -0.98 5.51 15.77
C ASN A 385 -1.98 6.15 16.76
N SER A 386 -2.38 5.43 17.82
CA SER A 386 -3.51 5.77 18.70
C SER A 386 -3.42 7.10 19.43
N GLN A 387 -2.23 7.68 19.54
CA GLN A 387 -1.98 8.83 20.41
C GLN A 387 -1.94 10.17 19.67
N LYS A 388 -2.16 10.16 18.35
CA LYS A 388 -2.08 11.38 17.54
C LYS A 388 -3.37 12.19 17.59
N VAL A 389 -3.25 13.46 17.96
CA VAL A 389 -4.24 14.51 17.77
C VAL A 389 -3.99 15.16 16.41
N ILE A 390 -5.06 15.45 15.66
CA ILE A 390 -5.00 16.20 14.39
C ILE A 390 -5.76 17.51 14.57
N ILE A 391 -5.14 18.63 14.23
CA ILE A 391 -5.75 19.96 14.29
C ILE A 391 -5.68 20.60 12.91
N PRO A 392 -6.75 20.58 12.11
CA PRO A 392 -6.83 21.28 10.84
C PRO A 392 -6.73 22.79 11.06
N LEU A 393 -5.85 23.48 10.32
CA LEU A 393 -5.65 24.94 10.47
C LEU A 393 -6.16 25.71 9.26
N PHE A 394 -5.72 25.35 8.06
CA PHE A 394 -6.07 26.06 6.84
C PHE A 394 -5.98 25.17 5.60
N ASN A 395 -6.77 25.52 4.59
CA ASN A 395 -6.70 24.96 3.25
C ASN A 395 -7.12 26.03 2.24
N THR A 396 -6.17 26.60 1.53
CA THR A 396 -6.40 27.65 0.51
C THR A 396 -6.65 27.09 -0.87
N LEU A 397 -6.55 25.76 -1.06
CA LEU A 397 -7.02 25.15 -2.29
C LEU A 397 -8.52 25.40 -2.41
N ASN A 398 -8.92 26.13 -3.44
CA ASN A 398 -10.31 26.43 -3.73
C ASN A 398 -11.00 25.21 -4.36
N ILE A 399 -11.21 24.16 -3.57
CA ILE A 399 -11.90 22.90 -3.96
C ILE A 399 -13.27 23.18 -4.60
N LEU A 400 -13.93 24.28 -4.24
CA LEU A 400 -15.20 24.73 -4.82
C LEU A 400 -15.01 25.84 -5.89
N GLU A 401 -13.91 25.83 -6.64
CA GLU A 401 -13.61 26.78 -7.73
C GLU A 401 -14.80 26.95 -8.68
N GLN A 402 -15.32 25.83 -9.22
CA GLN A 402 -16.46 25.81 -10.13
C GLN A 402 -17.82 26.04 -9.44
N ALA A 403 -17.81 26.30 -8.12
CA ALA A 403 -18.99 26.67 -7.32
C ALA A 403 -18.79 27.98 -6.54
N GLY A 404 -17.90 28.85 -7.02
CA GLY A 404 -17.77 30.23 -6.56
C GLY A 404 -16.72 30.49 -5.48
N GLN A 405 -15.92 29.49 -5.08
CA GLN A 405 -14.81 29.70 -4.17
C GLN A 405 -13.63 30.35 -4.93
N SER A 406 -13.28 31.56 -4.52
CA SER A 406 -12.27 32.37 -5.22
C SER A 406 -10.84 31.83 -5.06
N TYR A 407 -10.00 32.12 -6.05
CA TYR A 407 -8.56 31.84 -5.98
C TYR A 407 -7.87 32.60 -4.83
N PRO A 408 -6.93 31.99 -4.10
CA PRO A 408 -6.26 32.60 -2.94
C PRO A 408 -5.16 33.60 -3.34
N THR A 409 -5.56 34.79 -3.79
CA THR A 409 -4.66 35.84 -4.30
C THR A 409 -4.21 36.85 -3.23
N PHE A 410 -4.64 36.69 -1.97
CA PHE A 410 -4.40 37.66 -0.89
C PHE A 410 -2.92 37.82 -0.49
N PHE A 411 -2.04 36.88 -0.86
CA PHE A 411 -0.60 36.96 -0.55
C PHE A 411 0.13 38.16 -1.20
N ASP A 412 -0.50 38.85 -2.16
CA ASP A 412 0.03 40.11 -2.71
C ASP A 412 0.08 41.24 -1.66
N ARG A 413 -0.81 41.19 -0.67
CA ARG A 413 -1.08 42.31 0.25
C ARG A 413 -1.09 41.93 1.72
N ASP A 414 -1.25 40.64 2.00
CA ASP A 414 -1.45 40.14 3.35
C ASP A 414 -0.78 38.77 3.57
N SER A 415 -0.80 38.32 4.81
CA SER A 415 -0.36 37.00 5.24
C SER A 415 -1.56 36.19 5.69
N LEU A 416 -1.56 34.88 5.42
CA LEU A 416 -2.54 33.99 6.02
C LEU A 416 -2.34 34.00 7.54
N ARG A 417 -3.42 34.08 8.32
CA ARG A 417 -3.40 34.04 9.79
C ARG A 417 -4.54 33.18 10.31
N VAL A 418 -4.22 32.26 11.21
CA VAL A 418 -5.18 31.35 11.85
C VAL A 418 -4.91 31.29 13.35
N SER A 419 -5.90 31.67 14.14
CA SER A 419 -5.91 31.43 15.59
C SER A 419 -6.57 30.10 15.89
N PHE A 420 -6.01 29.34 16.83
CA PHE A 420 -6.54 28.05 17.25
C PHE A 420 -6.24 27.79 18.72
N ASP A 421 -7.13 27.04 19.38
CA ASP A 421 -6.99 26.65 20.77
C ASP A 421 -6.59 25.17 20.89
N ILE A 422 -5.67 24.88 21.80
CA ILE A 422 -5.37 23.51 22.23
C ILE A 422 -5.89 23.27 23.65
N THR A 423 -6.64 22.17 23.82
CA THR A 423 -7.37 21.87 25.07
C THR A 423 -6.52 21.18 26.13
N SER A 424 -5.37 20.64 25.74
CA SER A 424 -4.33 20.06 26.60
C SER A 424 -2.96 20.40 26.04
N ASP A 425 -1.93 20.29 26.88
CA ASP A 425 -0.54 20.28 26.39
C ASP A 425 -0.39 19.20 25.31
N LEU A 426 0.39 19.51 24.27
CA LEU A 426 0.72 18.59 23.20
C LEU A 426 2.24 18.45 23.10
N ARG A 427 2.71 17.22 22.88
CA ARG A 427 4.11 16.89 22.69
C ARG A 427 4.40 16.52 21.25
N ASN A 428 5.67 16.67 20.86
CA ASN A 428 6.16 16.23 19.54
C ASN A 428 5.33 16.78 18.38
N VAL A 429 4.84 18.02 18.50
CA VAL A 429 3.97 18.61 17.49
C VAL A 429 4.75 18.81 16.21
N GLN A 430 4.13 18.43 15.10
CA GLN A 430 4.60 18.71 13.75
C GLN A 430 3.47 19.37 12.96
N MET A 431 3.80 20.37 12.16
CA MET A 431 2.90 20.85 11.12
C MET A 431 3.13 20.03 9.86
N VAL A 432 2.06 19.47 9.31
CA VAL A 432 2.05 18.87 7.98
C VAL A 432 1.61 19.97 7.01
N TYR A 433 2.52 20.40 6.14
CA TYR A 433 2.33 21.55 5.25
C TYR A 433 2.46 21.14 3.78
N ILE A 434 1.40 21.35 2.99
CA ILE A 434 1.41 21.11 1.54
C ILE A 434 1.30 22.46 0.85
N THR A 435 2.17 22.75 -0.12
CA THR A 435 2.20 24.03 -0.83
C THR A 435 2.49 23.84 -2.31
N THR A 436 1.78 24.57 -3.16
CA THR A 436 2.03 24.65 -4.60
C THR A 436 1.77 26.07 -5.12
N GLY A 437 2.71 26.57 -5.93
CA GLY A 437 2.59 27.87 -6.59
C GLY A 437 1.98 27.73 -7.99
N HIS A 438 1.16 28.71 -8.38
CA HIS A 438 0.40 28.71 -9.62
C HIS A 438 0.45 30.07 -10.32
N GLY A 439 0.20 30.06 -11.62
CA GLY A 439 0.26 31.22 -12.49
C GLY A 439 0.97 30.85 -13.79
N GLY A 440 0.22 30.33 -14.76
CA GLY A 440 0.76 29.62 -15.94
C GLY A 440 1.35 30.50 -17.05
N TRP A 441 2.17 31.50 -16.70
CA TRP A 441 2.94 32.30 -17.65
C TRP A 441 4.38 32.51 -17.13
N GLY A 442 5.28 32.99 -17.97
CA GLY A 442 6.72 33.06 -17.64
C GLY A 442 7.06 33.83 -16.36
N GLY A 443 6.27 34.84 -15.99
CA GLY A 443 6.44 35.62 -14.75
C GLY A 443 5.61 35.10 -13.55
N GLY A 444 4.77 34.10 -13.75
CA GLY A 444 3.85 33.60 -12.72
C GLY A 444 4.51 32.61 -11.76
N ASP A 445 3.87 32.42 -10.61
CA ASP A 445 4.48 31.70 -9.49
C ASP A 445 4.55 30.18 -9.72
N GLU A 446 3.90 29.66 -10.76
CA GLU A 446 4.11 28.28 -11.22
C GLU A 446 5.57 28.03 -11.60
N PHE A 447 6.20 28.98 -12.30
CA PHE A 447 7.54 28.84 -12.87
C PHE A 447 8.60 29.72 -12.18
N ASN A 448 8.26 30.32 -11.04
CA ASN A 448 9.16 31.22 -10.31
C ASN A 448 9.23 30.83 -8.82
N GLN A 449 10.45 30.64 -8.32
CA GLN A 449 10.73 30.27 -6.94
C GLN A 449 10.30 31.35 -5.94
N LYS A 450 9.43 31.00 -4.97
CA LYS A 450 8.99 31.90 -3.89
C LYS A 450 9.26 31.32 -2.50
N LEU A 451 9.79 32.14 -1.61
CA LEU A 451 10.04 31.74 -0.22
C LEU A 451 8.71 31.63 0.55
N ASN A 452 8.38 30.43 1.00
CA ASN A 452 7.28 30.19 1.93
C ASN A 452 7.83 30.32 3.36
N THR A 453 7.29 31.23 4.17
CA THR A 453 7.71 31.46 5.56
C THR A 453 6.56 31.23 6.52
N ILE A 454 6.76 30.36 7.51
CA ILE A 454 5.76 29.96 8.50
C ILE A 454 6.16 30.53 9.86
N TYR A 455 5.19 31.11 10.55
CA TYR A 455 5.31 31.64 11.90
C TYR A 455 4.34 30.94 12.85
N LEU A 456 4.79 30.75 14.08
CA LEU A 456 3.97 30.34 15.22
C LEU A 456 4.15 31.38 16.33
N ASP A 457 3.06 31.93 16.84
CA ASP A 457 3.04 32.97 17.88
C ASP A 457 4.02 34.11 17.55
N SER A 458 3.94 34.59 16.31
CA SER A 458 4.80 35.62 15.72
C SER A 458 6.29 35.28 15.60
N ARG A 459 6.71 34.06 15.94
CA ARG A 459 8.09 33.58 15.76
C ARG A 459 8.20 32.76 14.48
N LYS A 460 9.19 33.06 13.64
CA LYS A 460 9.48 32.25 12.45
C LYS A 460 9.92 30.85 12.89
N VAL A 461 9.19 29.83 12.46
CA VAL A 461 9.50 28.42 12.76
C VAL A 461 10.07 27.67 11.57
N PHE A 462 9.75 28.11 10.35
CA PHE A 462 10.22 27.44 9.13
C PHE A 462 10.23 28.38 7.92
N SER A 463 11.15 28.15 7.00
CA SER A 463 11.15 28.82 5.71
C SER A 463 11.85 27.98 4.65
N PHE A 464 11.26 27.86 3.46
CA PHE A 464 11.86 27.14 2.35
C PHE A 464 11.29 27.61 1.00
N ILE A 465 11.99 27.27 -0.08
CA ILE A 465 11.51 27.48 -1.44
C ILE A 465 10.99 26.12 -1.94
N PRO A 466 9.67 25.94 -2.12
CA PRO A 466 9.11 24.72 -2.65
C PRO A 466 9.33 24.67 -4.18
N TRP A 467 10.17 23.75 -4.65
CA TRP A 467 10.60 23.71 -6.06
C TRP A 467 10.91 22.28 -6.51
N ARG A 468 10.58 21.95 -7.77
CA ARG A 468 10.83 20.65 -8.40
C ARG A 468 11.56 20.85 -9.73
N GLU A 469 12.62 20.08 -9.95
CA GLU A 469 13.48 20.17 -11.14
C GLU A 469 13.53 18.86 -11.95
N ASP A 470 12.73 17.88 -11.58
CA ASP A 470 12.70 16.53 -12.12
C ASP A 470 11.50 16.28 -13.07
N CYS A 471 10.76 17.33 -13.45
CA CYS A 471 9.48 17.20 -14.17
C CYS A 471 9.60 16.49 -15.53
N ALA A 472 10.71 16.65 -16.24
CA ALA A 472 10.99 15.95 -17.50
C ALA A 472 10.96 14.41 -17.35
N SER A 473 11.18 13.88 -16.14
CA SER A 473 11.11 12.43 -15.85
C SER A 473 9.72 11.83 -16.07
N TYR A 474 8.69 12.68 -16.12
CA TYR A 474 7.28 12.28 -16.27
C TYR A 474 6.73 12.53 -17.68
N ARG A 475 7.60 12.79 -18.67
CA ARG A 475 7.18 13.13 -20.04
C ARG A 475 6.24 12.08 -20.66
N ASN A 476 6.47 10.80 -20.40
CA ASN A 476 5.69 9.67 -20.93
C ASN A 476 4.24 9.62 -20.40
N LEU A 477 3.90 10.42 -19.40
CA LEU A 477 2.55 10.55 -18.88
C LEU A 477 1.75 11.68 -19.56
N ASN A 478 2.39 12.53 -20.37
CA ASN A 478 1.86 13.85 -20.75
C ASN A 478 1.67 13.99 -22.29
N PRO A 479 0.81 13.19 -22.93
CA PRO A 479 0.66 13.18 -24.39
C PRO A 479 0.23 14.53 -24.99
N ALA A 480 -0.64 15.29 -24.29
CA ALA A 480 -1.17 16.57 -24.76
C ALA A 480 -0.35 17.80 -24.35
N SER A 481 0.82 17.60 -23.74
CA SER A 481 1.63 18.74 -23.31
C SER A 481 2.16 19.54 -24.49
N GLY A 482 2.07 20.87 -24.40
CA GLY A 482 2.61 21.78 -25.41
C GLY A 482 4.12 21.59 -25.58
N ASN A 483 4.61 21.67 -26.82
CA ASN A 483 6.04 21.57 -27.13
C ASN A 483 6.53 22.93 -27.64
N PHE A 484 7.70 23.34 -27.17
CA PHE A 484 8.31 24.63 -27.50
C PHE A 484 9.45 24.45 -28.51
N ASN A 485 9.80 25.53 -29.22
CA ASN A 485 10.81 25.51 -30.30
C ASN A 485 12.24 25.21 -29.80
N ASN A 486 12.48 25.26 -28.50
CA ASN A 486 13.75 24.88 -27.88
C ASN A 486 13.87 23.38 -27.57
N GLY A 487 12.87 22.57 -27.97
CA GLY A 487 12.85 21.12 -27.75
C GLY A 487 12.29 20.68 -26.40
N THR A 488 11.90 21.61 -25.52
CA THR A 488 11.24 21.28 -24.25
C THR A 488 9.72 21.19 -24.41
N SER A 489 9.06 20.46 -23.52
CA SER A 489 7.61 20.42 -23.38
C SER A 489 7.18 21.13 -22.09
N SER A 490 5.94 21.64 -22.03
CA SER A 490 5.41 22.28 -20.81
C SER A 490 5.52 21.35 -19.61
N SER A 491 5.29 20.04 -19.77
CA SER A 491 5.45 19.05 -18.70
C SER A 491 6.87 18.93 -18.16
N ASP A 492 7.87 19.40 -18.90
CA ASP A 492 9.28 19.23 -18.55
C ASP A 492 9.78 20.36 -17.64
N LEU A 493 9.07 21.49 -17.65
CA LEU A 493 9.47 22.69 -16.92
C LEU A 493 9.45 22.48 -15.40
N SER A 494 10.52 22.94 -14.75
CA SER A 494 10.61 23.04 -13.30
C SER A 494 9.54 23.98 -12.75
N ARG A 495 9.04 23.66 -11.56
CA ARG A 495 7.82 24.27 -11.03
C ARG A 495 7.84 24.40 -9.51
N SER A 496 6.98 25.28 -9.01
CA SER A 496 6.75 25.53 -7.58
C SER A 496 6.07 24.34 -6.87
N ASN A 497 6.87 23.29 -6.61
CA ASN A 497 6.61 22.06 -5.86
C ASN A 497 5.85 20.92 -6.55
N TRP A 498 5.50 21.05 -7.82
CA TRP A 498 4.69 20.03 -8.50
C TRP A 498 5.15 19.78 -9.92
N CYS A 499 4.87 18.59 -10.44
CA CYS A 499 5.00 18.27 -11.86
C CYS A 499 3.69 17.62 -12.35
N PRO A 500 3.26 17.86 -13.60
CA PRO A 500 2.11 17.19 -14.20
C PRO A 500 2.25 15.66 -14.14
N GLY A 501 1.31 14.99 -13.48
CA GLY A 501 1.36 13.55 -13.24
C GLY A 501 2.03 13.12 -11.93
N THR A 502 2.21 14.03 -10.96
CA THR A 502 2.85 13.70 -9.66
C THR A 502 2.01 14.08 -8.45
N VAL A 503 2.30 13.43 -7.31
CA VAL A 503 1.90 13.88 -5.97
C VAL A 503 2.79 15.04 -5.53
N THR A 504 2.23 16.02 -4.84
CA THR A 504 3.00 16.97 -4.03
C THR A 504 3.15 16.43 -2.62
N ASN A 505 4.37 16.11 -2.21
CA ASN A 505 4.63 15.61 -0.87
C ASN A 505 4.43 16.71 0.18
N PRO A 506 3.84 16.38 1.35
CA PRO A 506 3.84 17.31 2.48
C PRO A 506 5.25 17.50 3.03
N VAL A 507 5.50 18.69 3.57
CA VAL A 507 6.65 18.98 4.43
C VAL A 507 6.21 18.83 5.89
N TYR A 508 6.96 18.02 6.64
CA TYR A 508 6.74 17.83 8.08
C TYR A 508 7.64 18.79 8.85
N ILE A 509 7.06 19.88 9.34
CA ILE A 509 7.76 20.95 10.05
C ILE A 509 7.71 20.62 11.55
N PRO A 510 8.84 20.34 12.22
CA PRO A 510 8.85 20.14 13.66
C PRO A 510 8.52 21.45 14.38
N ILE A 511 7.46 21.43 15.18
CA ILE A 511 7.05 22.57 16.02
C ILE A 511 7.58 22.41 17.44
N GLY A 512 7.63 21.18 17.96
CA GLY A 512 8.02 20.89 19.34
C GLY A 512 6.81 20.76 20.26
N ASP A 513 6.96 21.07 21.53
CA ASP A 513 5.86 20.97 22.50
C ASP A 513 5.04 22.27 22.51
N LEU A 514 3.71 22.14 22.59
CA LEU A 514 2.78 23.27 22.71
C LEU A 514 1.99 23.18 24.02
N LYS A 515 1.78 24.33 24.64
CA LYS A 515 1.07 24.44 25.93
C LYS A 515 -0.40 24.70 25.71
N LYS A 516 -1.26 24.11 26.55
CA LYS A 516 -2.69 24.42 26.56
C LYS A 516 -2.93 25.93 26.45
N GLY A 517 -3.75 26.35 25.50
CA GLY A 517 -4.07 27.77 25.28
C GLY A 517 -4.29 28.11 23.82
N GLU A 518 -4.42 29.41 23.58
CA GLU A 518 -4.55 30.00 22.25
C GLU A 518 -3.16 30.14 21.60
N HIS A 519 -3.07 29.79 20.32
CA HIS A 519 -1.90 29.97 19.48
C HIS A 519 -2.30 30.57 18.14
N THR A 520 -1.33 31.15 17.44
CA THR A 520 -1.53 31.67 16.08
C THR A 520 -0.49 31.14 15.12
N VAL A 521 -0.94 30.58 14.00
CA VAL A 521 -0.08 30.28 12.85
C VAL A 521 -0.27 31.34 11.78
N SER A 522 0.83 31.75 11.15
CA SER A 522 0.81 32.61 9.98
C SER A 522 1.72 32.10 8.87
N VAL A 523 1.31 32.30 7.61
CA VAL A 523 2.10 31.96 6.42
C VAL A 523 2.28 33.20 5.56
N GLN A 524 3.52 33.43 5.12
CA GLN A 524 3.91 34.53 4.25
C GLN A 524 4.55 33.98 2.97
N ILE A 525 4.10 34.48 1.83
CA ILE A 525 4.63 34.12 0.51
C ILE A 525 4.69 35.40 -0.32
N PRO A 526 5.84 35.76 -0.93
CA PRO A 526 5.95 36.93 -1.78
C PRO A 526 5.31 36.68 -3.15
N LEU A 527 3.99 36.88 -3.24
CA LEU A 527 3.21 36.59 -4.44
C LEU A 527 3.73 37.37 -5.67
N GLY A 528 3.85 36.71 -6.82
CA GLY A 528 4.13 37.37 -8.09
C GLY A 528 3.02 38.34 -8.50
N LYS A 529 3.41 39.46 -9.12
CA LYS A 529 2.46 40.46 -9.63
C LYS A 529 1.72 39.91 -10.85
N PRO A 530 0.43 40.28 -11.04
CA PRO A 530 -0.32 39.89 -12.22
C PRO A 530 0.25 40.52 -13.50
N GLU A 531 0.00 39.87 -14.64
CA GLU A 531 0.38 40.35 -15.98
C GLU A 531 -0.77 40.12 -16.96
N GLY A 532 -1.33 41.21 -17.50
CA GLY A 532 -2.53 41.14 -18.35
C GLY A 532 -3.70 40.50 -17.61
N GLY A 533 -4.27 39.43 -18.18
CA GLY A 533 -5.34 38.62 -17.56
C GLY A 533 -4.85 37.51 -16.63
N SER A 534 -3.54 37.37 -16.44
CA SER A 534 -2.92 36.30 -15.66
C SER A 534 -2.56 36.78 -14.25
N PHE A 535 -2.70 35.89 -13.26
CA PHE A 535 -2.41 36.19 -11.86
C PHE A 535 -1.81 34.97 -11.14
N SER A 536 -0.93 35.22 -10.17
CA SER A 536 -0.37 34.18 -9.32
C SER A 536 -1.29 33.88 -8.15
N TYR A 537 -1.27 32.64 -7.67
CA TYR A 537 -1.91 32.25 -6.41
C TYR A 537 -1.20 31.04 -5.81
N TRP A 538 -1.42 30.80 -4.51
CA TRP A 538 -0.82 29.68 -3.80
C TRP A 538 -1.88 28.82 -3.13
N CYS A 539 -1.89 27.54 -3.50
CA CYS A 539 -2.68 26.53 -2.81
C CYS A 539 -1.83 25.96 -1.69
N ILE A 540 -2.22 26.22 -0.44
CA ILE A 540 -1.53 25.75 0.75
C ILE A 540 -2.51 25.07 1.69
N SER A 541 -2.10 23.98 2.32
CA SER A 541 -2.86 23.37 3.41
C SER A 541 -1.94 23.05 4.58
N GLY A 542 -2.48 23.13 5.78
CA GLY A 542 -1.74 22.99 7.01
C GLY A 542 -2.60 22.42 8.12
N PHE A 543 -2.07 21.40 8.79
CA PHE A 543 -2.65 20.87 10.01
C PHE A 543 -1.54 20.43 10.97
N LEU A 544 -1.84 20.43 12.26
CA LEU A 544 -0.91 19.92 13.27
C LEU A 544 -1.19 18.45 13.55
N ILE A 545 -0.12 17.71 13.80
CA ILE A 545 -0.15 16.39 14.43
C ILE A 545 0.67 16.44 15.71
N GLY A 546 0.20 15.83 16.79
CA GLY A 546 0.92 15.81 18.07
C GLY A 546 0.36 14.75 19.02
N GLU A 547 0.99 14.59 20.18
CA GLU A 547 0.62 13.59 21.20
C GLU A 547 0.10 14.30 22.46
N LYS A 548 -0.97 13.78 23.09
CA LYS A 548 -1.46 14.31 24.38
C LYS A 548 -0.57 13.93 25.55
#